data_AF-U3ANV6-F1
#
_entry.id   AF-U3ANV6-F1
#
_cell.length_a   1.000
_cell.length_b   1.000
_cell.length_c   1.000
_cell.angle_alpha   90.00
_cell.angle_beta   90.00
_cell.angle_gamma   90.00
#
_symmetry.space_group_name_H-M   'P 1'
#
loop_
_entity.id
_entity.type
_entity.pdbx_description
1 polymer ?
#
loop_
_entity_poly.entity_id
_entity_poly.type
_entity_poly.pdbx_seq_one_letter_code
_entity_poly.pdbx_strand_id
1 'polypeptide(L)'
;MKTSPLRNSQEEFIHKHIHKILIGEGYEYHQVNRACHFAIETYRTTASFGGRGGKCFDFCLVKARQLLAPMKKKATSRKRKAG
;
A
#
# COMPACT_ATOMS: atom_id res chain seq x y z
N MET A 1 19.48 -2.84 -2.88
CA MET A 1 18.08 -2.35 -2.86
C MET A 1 17.42 -2.75 -4.16
N LYS A 2 16.45 -3.67 -4.15
CA LYS A 2 15.66 -4.02 -5.35
C LYS A 2 14.49 -3.03 -5.46
N THR A 3 14.69 -1.92 -6.15
CA THR A 3 13.59 -1.11 -6.67
C THR A 3 12.96 -1.92 -7.81
N SER A 4 11.84 -2.58 -7.54
CA SER A 4 11.10 -3.24 -8.62
C SER A 4 10.69 -2.16 -9.62
N PRO A 5 11.02 -2.28 -10.91
CA PRO A 5 10.64 -1.27 -11.87
C PRO A 5 9.12 -1.16 -11.90
N LEU A 6 8.62 0.05 -11.69
CA LEU A 6 7.21 0.40 -11.82
C LEU A 6 6.82 0.04 -13.26
N ARG A 7 5.87 -0.88 -13.44
CA ARG A 7 5.61 -1.49 -14.76
C ARG A 7 4.68 -0.62 -15.62
N ASN A 8 3.91 0.28 -14.99
CA ASN A 8 2.92 1.12 -15.64
C ASN A 8 2.84 2.52 -15.01
N SER A 9 2.34 3.49 -15.79
CA SER A 9 2.14 4.88 -15.36
C SER A 9 1.25 5.00 -14.11
N GLN A 10 0.33 4.05 -13.89
CA GLN A 10 -0.51 3.97 -12.68
C GLN A 10 0.31 3.63 -11.42
N GLU A 11 1.27 2.72 -11.52
CA GLU A 11 2.16 2.38 -10.41
C GLU A 11 3.03 3.58 -10.05
N GLU A 12 3.57 4.29 -11.05
CA GLU A 12 4.30 5.53 -10.82
C GLU A 12 3.44 6.60 -10.15
N PHE A 13 2.18 6.75 -10.58
CA PHE A 13 1.24 7.68 -9.99
C PHE A 13 1.01 7.36 -8.50
N ILE A 14 0.72 6.10 -8.17
CA ILE A 14 0.50 5.63 -6.80
C ILE A 14 1.75 5.89 -5.95
N HIS A 15 2.93 5.50 -6.43
CA HIS A 15 4.19 5.66 -5.72
C HIS A 15 4.48 7.14 -5.41
N LYS A 16 4.43 8.01 -6.42
CA LYS A 16 4.75 9.45 -6.26
C LYS A 16 3.76 10.14 -5.32
N HIS A 17 2.46 9.84 -5.43
CA HIS A 17 1.44 10.48 -4.61
C HIS A 17 1.48 10.00 -3.16
N ILE A 18 1.59 8.70 -2.91
CA ILE A 18 1.70 8.16 -1.54
C ILE A 18 2.97 8.72 -0.88
N HIS A 19 4.09 8.77 -1.61
CA HIS A 19 5.32 9.35 -1.09
C HIS A 19 5.13 10.80 -0.66
N LYS A 20 4.51 11.63 -1.51
CA LYS A 20 4.26 13.05 -1.21
C LYS A 20 3.32 13.23 -0.01
N ILE A 21 2.26 12.41 0.09
CA ILE A 21 1.30 12.48 1.20
C ILE A 21 1.98 12.11 2.51
N LEU A 22 2.69 10.99 2.58
CA LEU A 22 3.30 10.52 3.82
C LEU A 22 4.44 11.41 4.30
N ILE A 23 5.24 11.98 3.39
CA ILE A 23 6.22 13.01 3.74
C ILE A 23 5.51 14.26 4.29
N GLY A 24 4.40 14.67 3.68
CA GLY A 24 3.57 15.78 4.18
C GLY A 24 2.93 15.51 5.55
N GLU A 25 2.67 14.24 5.88
CA GLU A 25 2.20 13.80 7.21
C GLU A 25 3.33 13.73 8.26
N GLY A 26 4.60 13.94 7.87
CA GLY A 26 5.74 13.94 8.78
C GLY A 26 6.38 12.56 9.02
N TYR A 27 6.06 11.55 8.20
CA TYR A 27 6.72 10.25 8.29
C TYR A 27 8.15 10.31 7.74
N GLU A 28 9.06 9.55 8.34
CA GLU A 28 10.43 9.46 7.87
C GLU A 28 10.55 8.76 6.50
N TYR A 29 11.53 9.18 5.70
CA TYR A 29 11.77 8.66 4.35
C TYR A 29 11.87 7.12 4.30
N HIS A 30 12.50 6.50 5.29
CA HIS A 30 12.64 5.04 5.36
C HIS A 30 11.30 4.32 5.56
N GLN A 31 10.39 4.92 6.32
CA GLN A 31 9.02 4.44 6.51
C GLN A 31 8.20 4.66 5.23
N VAL A 32 8.27 5.86 4.66
CA VAL A 32 7.57 6.20 3.40
C VAL A 32 7.95 5.24 2.28
N ASN A 33 9.24 4.94 2.10
CA ASN A 33 9.69 4.03 1.05
C ASN A 33 9.12 2.61 1.22
N ARG A 34 9.08 2.09 2.46
CA ARG A 34 8.43 0.81 2.76
C ARG A 34 6.93 0.84 2.45
N ALA A 35 6.24 1.91 2.81
CA ALA A 35 4.82 2.08 2.58
C ALA A 35 4.48 2.18 1.08
N CYS A 36 5.31 2.87 0.31
CA CYS A 36 5.20 2.93 -1.15
C CYS A 36 5.40 1.56 -1.80
N HIS A 37 6.44 0.81 -1.40
CA HIS A 37 6.65 -0.56 -1.90
C HIS A 37 5.44 -1.46 -1.60
N PHE A 38 4.91 -1.39 -0.38
CA PHE A 38 3.73 -2.14 0.03
C PHE A 38 2.47 -1.75 -0.75
N ALA A 39 2.29 -0.46 -1.04
CA ALA A 39 1.18 0.04 -1.85
C ALA A 39 1.23 -0.49 -3.29
N ILE A 40 2.42 -0.57 -3.90
CA ILE A 40 2.61 -1.13 -5.24
C ILE A 40 2.38 -2.65 -5.24
N GLU A 41 2.88 -3.36 -4.23
CA GLU A 41 2.60 -4.79 -4.08
C GLU A 41 1.09 -5.05 -3.88
N THR A 42 0.44 -4.22 -3.07
CA THR A 42 -1.01 -4.23 -2.89
C THR A 42 -1.71 -3.96 -4.22
N TYR A 43 -1.30 -2.96 -4.98
CA TYR A 43 -1.87 -2.67 -6.29
C TYR A 43 -1.77 -3.86 -7.23
N ARG A 44 -0.60 -4.52 -7.30
CA ARG A 44 -0.37 -5.69 -8.16
C ARG A 44 -1.19 -6.91 -7.75
N THR A 45 -1.35 -7.14 -6.45
CA THR A 45 -2.16 -8.27 -5.91
C THR A 45 -3.66 -7.98 -5.95
N THR A 46 -4.03 -6.72 -5.82
CA THR A 46 -5.42 -6.22 -5.77
C THR A 46 -5.90 -5.81 -7.18
N ALA A 47 -5.06 -5.92 -8.21
CA ALA A 47 -5.42 -5.63 -9.61
C ALA A 47 -6.60 -6.48 -10.14
N SER A 48 -6.97 -7.56 -9.45
CA SER A 48 -8.17 -8.35 -9.75
C SER A 48 -9.50 -7.70 -9.31
N PHE A 49 -9.50 -6.52 -8.68
CA PHE A 49 -10.75 -5.76 -8.44
C PHE A 49 -11.19 -4.96 -9.68
N GLY A 50 -11.20 -5.62 -10.84
CA GLY A 50 -11.62 -5.11 -12.14
C GLY A 50 -13.10 -4.72 -12.23
N GLY A 51 -13.53 -3.75 -11.43
CA GLY A 51 -14.91 -3.25 -11.46
C GLY A 51 -15.30 -2.18 -10.43
N ARG A 52 -14.45 -1.86 -9.44
CA ARG A 52 -14.79 -0.81 -8.44
C ARG A 52 -14.22 0.55 -8.85
N GLY A 53 -14.89 1.18 -9.81
CA GLY A 53 -14.72 2.55 -10.31
C GLY A 53 -13.75 3.47 -9.56
N GLY A 54 -12.49 3.51 -10.00
CA GLY A 54 -11.56 4.61 -9.74
C GLY A 54 -10.95 4.73 -8.34
N LYS A 55 -11.28 3.87 -7.37
CA LYS A 55 -10.80 4.00 -5.97
C LYS A 55 -9.54 3.21 -5.60
N CYS A 56 -8.82 2.66 -6.59
CA CYS A 56 -7.61 1.85 -6.34
C CYS A 56 -6.53 2.63 -5.58
N PHE A 57 -6.37 3.92 -5.88
CA PHE A 57 -5.38 4.77 -5.20
C PHE A 57 -5.70 4.93 -3.70
N ASP A 58 -6.95 5.26 -3.38
CA ASP A 58 -7.39 5.44 -1.99
C ASP A 58 -7.18 4.16 -1.16
N PHE A 59 -7.51 3.00 -1.75
CA PHE A 59 -7.25 1.71 -1.12
C PHE A 59 -5.75 1.48 -0.85
N CYS A 60 -4.90 1.80 -1.82
CA CYS A 60 -3.45 1.68 -1.67
C CYS A 60 -2.90 2.64 -0.60
N LEU A 61 -3.42 3.87 -0.54
CA LEU A 61 -3.03 4.87 0.46
C LEU A 61 -3.45 4.45 1.87
N VAL A 62 -4.69 3.96 2.06
CA VAL A 62 -5.16 3.43 3.34
C VAL A 62 -4.28 2.26 3.81
N LYS A 63 -3.88 1.38 2.88
CA LYS A 63 -3.00 0.25 3.18
C LYS A 63 -1.57 0.69 3.53
N ALA A 64 -1.03 1.66 2.80
CA ALA A 64 0.25 2.27 3.11
C ALA A 64 0.26 2.89 4.51
N ARG A 65 -0.80 3.65 4.86
CA ARG A 65 -0.98 4.20 6.20
C ARG A 65 -1.15 3.13 7.27
N GLN A 66 -1.87 2.04 7.00
CA GLN A 66 -2.01 0.92 7.95
C GLN A 66 -0.68 0.23 8.27
N LEU A 67 0.29 0.26 7.36
CA LEU A 67 1.63 -0.27 7.59
C LEU A 67 2.46 0.66 8.50
N LEU A 68 2.27 1.97 8.38
CA LEU A 68 3.03 2.99 9.11
C LEU A 68 2.42 3.39 10.45
N ALA A 69 1.10 3.42 10.53
CA ALA A 69 0.43 3.51 11.81
C ALA A 69 0.85 2.28 12.63
N PRO A 70 1.29 2.43 13.89
CA PRO A 70 1.52 1.28 14.73
C PRO A 70 0.20 0.53 14.78
N MET A 71 0.14 -0.63 14.11
CA MET A 71 -0.90 -1.61 14.35
C MET A 71 -0.83 -1.93 15.83
N LYS A 72 -1.59 -1.21 16.66
CA LYS A 72 -2.13 -1.76 17.89
C LYS A 72 -2.97 -2.95 17.44
N LYS A 73 -2.31 -4.10 17.38
CA LYS A 73 -2.82 -5.47 17.32
C LYS A 73 -4.26 -5.58 16.79
N LYS A 74 -4.39 -6.00 15.54
CA LYS A 74 -5.37 -7.05 15.22
C LYS A 74 -4.68 -8.16 14.44
N ALA A 75 -3.83 -8.89 15.15
CA ALA A 75 -3.68 -10.31 14.93
C ALA A 75 -5.03 -10.99 15.23
N THR A 76 -6.00 -10.88 14.33
CA THR A 76 -7.01 -11.93 14.22
C THR A 76 -6.35 -13.01 13.37
N SER A 77 -5.70 -13.93 14.07
CA SER A 77 -5.47 -15.28 13.60
C SER A 77 -6.81 -15.82 13.11
N ARG A 78 -7.06 -15.78 11.80
CA ARG A 78 -8.16 -16.55 11.21
C ARG A 78 -7.65 -17.98 11.05
N LYS A 79 -7.60 -18.68 12.18
CA LYS A 79 -7.54 -20.14 12.23
C LYS A 79 -8.81 -20.66 11.54
N ARG A 80 -8.74 -20.91 10.23
CA ARG A 80 -9.72 -21.77 9.56
C ARG A 80 -9.44 -23.20 10.03
N LYS A 81 -10.06 -23.59 11.15
CA LYS A 81 -10.50 -24.98 11.31
C LYS A 81 -11.78 -25.09 10.50
N ALA A 82 -11.74 -25.76 9.36
CA ALA A 82 -12.90 -26.44 8.81
C ALA A 82 -12.65 -27.92 9.09
N GLY A 83 -13.56 -28.50 9.86
CA GLY A 83 -13.54 -29.91 10.26
C GLY A 83 -14.00 -30.84 9.16
#